data_AF-A0A0A0BGJ3-F1
#
_entry.id   AF-A0A0A0BGJ3-F1
#
_cell.length_a   1.000
_cell.length_b   1.000
_cell.length_c   1.000
_cell.angle_alpha   90.00
_cell.angle_beta   90.00
_cell.angle_gamma   90.00
#
_symmetry.space_group_name_H-M   'P 1'
#
loop_
_entity.id
_entity.type
_entity.pdbx_description
1 polymer ?
#
loop_
_entity_poly.entity_id
_entity_poly.type
_entity_poly.pdbx_seq_one_letter_code
_entity_poly.pdbx_strand_id
1 'polypeptide(L)'
;MDGPPIVSPLSGTRCTWYEYKIEEKVREYDGKGHFRSRWRLVKEHISEEIFLLADDSAECVIDPDEATVITRGKRVWHNHAIAPPRRYTERTILEGEPVYALGLFKTVASVEDNTIRKQVSLKLREWKNDQNQLLQRYDTDRDGEISAKEWQKAQSDATLAVKRDIGHRAKMKQLSMLRVSPHKSQPYILSTVPEHKLVSRYQRRAVLAMIGFMSLGAMLVWAINQRLVM
;
A
#
# COMPACT_ATOMS: atom_id res chain seq x y z
N MET A 1 -12.79 -2.83 -4.77
CA MET A 1 -13.50 -1.61 -4.33
C MET A 1 -13.68 -0.77 -5.56
N ASP A 2 -14.93 -0.53 -5.96
CA ASP A 2 -15.22 0.31 -7.13
C ASP A 2 -15.11 1.78 -6.73
N GLY A 3 -13.87 2.25 -6.59
CA GLY A 3 -13.55 3.67 -6.49
C GLY A 3 -13.62 4.34 -7.88
N PRO A 4 -13.71 5.68 -7.93
CA PRO A 4 -13.59 6.40 -9.19
C PRO A 4 -12.26 6.04 -9.88
N PRO A 5 -12.23 5.91 -11.22
CA PRO A 5 -11.02 5.54 -11.93
C PRO A 5 -9.94 6.61 -11.74
N ILE A 6 -8.73 6.19 -11.36
CA ILE A 6 -7.57 7.07 -11.27
C ILE A 6 -7.04 7.29 -12.69
N VAL A 7 -6.86 8.56 -13.06
CA VAL A 7 -6.42 8.97 -14.40
C VAL A 7 -5.26 9.94 -14.26
N SER A 8 -4.13 9.65 -14.94
CA SER A 8 -2.98 10.55 -14.92
C SER A 8 -3.32 11.89 -15.58
N PRO A 9 -3.14 13.04 -14.89
CA PRO A 9 -3.48 14.35 -15.43
C PRO A 9 -2.68 14.78 -16.65
N LEU A 10 -1.50 14.21 -16.88
CA LEU A 10 -0.63 14.58 -18.00
C LEU A 10 -1.01 13.88 -19.30
N SER A 11 -1.25 12.57 -19.24
CA SER A 11 -1.50 11.74 -20.43
C SER A 11 -2.95 11.31 -20.61
N GLY A 12 -3.80 11.47 -19.59
CA GLY A 12 -5.16 10.91 -19.58
C GLY A 12 -5.19 9.39 -19.45
N THR A 13 -4.08 8.75 -19.07
CA THR A 13 -3.99 7.30 -18.96
C THR A 13 -4.69 6.81 -17.69
N ARG A 14 -5.61 5.85 -17.82
CA ARG A 14 -6.21 5.14 -16.68
C ARG A 14 -5.15 4.27 -16.00
N CYS A 15 -5.00 4.41 -14.70
CA CYS A 15 -3.95 3.77 -13.91
C CYS A 15 -4.45 3.48 -12.49
N THR A 16 -3.67 2.75 -11.69
CA THR A 16 -3.92 2.55 -10.26
C THR A 16 -3.08 3.48 -9.39
N TRP A 17 -2.00 4.02 -9.96
CA TRP A 17 -1.13 5.01 -9.33
C TRP A 17 -0.44 5.85 -10.41
N TYR A 18 -0.21 7.13 -10.13
CA TYR A 18 0.64 8.00 -10.94
C TYR A 18 1.50 8.94 -10.09
N GLU A 19 2.61 9.36 -10.68
CA GLU A 19 3.42 10.50 -10.26
C GLU A 19 3.77 11.31 -11.49
N TYR A 20 3.71 12.63 -11.40
CA TYR A 20 4.22 13.48 -12.45
C TYR A 20 5.03 14.67 -11.94
N LYS A 21 5.93 15.13 -12.81
CA LYS A 21 6.78 16.30 -12.61
C LYS A 21 6.81 17.15 -13.87
N ILE A 22 6.50 18.44 -13.72
CA ILE A 22 6.63 19.45 -14.77
C ILE A 22 7.75 20.39 -14.36
N GLU A 23 8.73 20.55 -15.23
CA GLU A 23 9.88 21.42 -15.04
C GLU A 23 10.04 22.36 -16.23
N GLU A 24 10.57 23.55 -16.01
CA GLU A 24 10.87 24.50 -17.07
C GLU A 24 12.35 24.89 -17.07
N LYS A 25 12.88 25.22 -18.25
CA LYS A 25 14.28 25.57 -18.40
C LYS A 25 14.50 27.05 -18.09
N VAL A 26 15.15 27.34 -16.97
CA VAL A 26 15.48 28.71 -16.53
C VAL A 26 16.96 28.98 -16.80
N ARG A 27 17.26 30.20 -17.28
CA ARG A 27 18.63 30.71 -17.39
C ARG A 27 18.92 31.60 -16.20
N GLU A 28 20.02 31.34 -15.52
CA GLU A 28 20.56 32.20 -14.47
C GLU A 28 21.84 32.84 -14.96
N TYR A 29 21.95 34.16 -14.82
CA TYR A 29 23.13 34.93 -15.16
C TYR A 29 23.96 35.16 -13.91
N ASP A 30 25.28 34.99 -14.01
CA ASP A 30 26.20 35.40 -12.96
C ASP A 30 26.56 36.89 -13.08
N GLY A 31 27.22 37.45 -12.07
CA GLY A 31 27.67 38.85 -12.07
C GLY A 31 28.73 39.17 -13.12
N LYS A 32 29.24 38.18 -13.87
CA LYS A 32 30.22 38.32 -14.96
C LYS A 32 29.56 38.17 -16.35
N GLY A 33 28.25 38.01 -16.42
CA GLY A 33 27.48 37.88 -17.67
C GLY A 33 27.45 36.46 -18.25
N HIS A 34 28.03 35.45 -17.60
CA HIS A 34 27.85 34.05 -18.01
C HIS A 34 26.48 33.56 -17.58
N PHE A 35 25.85 32.71 -18.40
CA PHE A 35 24.58 32.08 -18.03
C PHE A 35 24.74 30.57 -17.82
N ARG A 36 24.01 30.04 -16.84
CA ARG A 36 23.79 28.61 -16.65
C ARG A 36 22.32 28.29 -16.84
N SER A 37 22.03 27.15 -17.46
CA SER A 37 20.66 26.66 -17.58
C SER A 37 20.38 25.62 -16.51
N ARG A 38 19.26 25.73 -15.80
CA ARG A 38 18.76 24.69 -14.89
C ARG A 38 17.29 24.42 -15.14
N TRP A 39 16.87 23.20 -14.81
CA TRP A 39 15.46 22.85 -14.76
C TRP A 39 14.89 23.29 -13.42
N ARG A 40 13.87 24.14 -13.44
CA ARG A 40 13.12 24.56 -12.26
C ARG A 40 11.83 23.76 -12.19
N LEU A 41 11.54 23.18 -11.04
CA LEU A 41 10.25 22.53 -10.79
C LEU A 41 9.13 23.58 -10.88
N VAL A 42 8.12 23.28 -11.70
CA VAL A 42 6.90 24.08 -11.85
C VAL A 42 5.75 23.46 -11.07
N LYS A 43 5.55 22.15 -11.23
CA LYS A 43 4.48 21.41 -10.57
C LYS A 43 4.86 19.94 -10.45
N GLU A 44 4.55 19.34 -9.32
CA GLU A 44 4.60 17.90 -9.13
C GLU A 44 3.40 17.44 -8.32
N HIS A 45 3.02 16.18 -8.49
CA HIS A 45 1.95 15.56 -7.73
C HIS A 45 2.03 14.03 -7.86
N ILE A 46 1.56 13.35 -6.82
CA ILE A 46 1.52 11.90 -6.67
C ILE A 46 0.09 11.53 -6.26
N SER A 47 -0.46 10.44 -6.81
CA SER A 47 -1.74 9.89 -6.39
C SER A 47 -1.62 9.26 -4.99
N GLU A 48 -2.55 9.60 -4.10
CA GLU A 48 -2.63 9.13 -2.71
C GLU A 48 -3.73 8.07 -2.52
N GLU A 49 -4.47 7.76 -3.59
CA GLU A 49 -5.59 6.84 -3.57
C GLU A 49 -5.15 5.40 -3.33
N ILE A 50 -5.83 4.73 -2.40
CA ILE A 50 -5.63 3.31 -2.13
C ILE A 50 -6.08 2.45 -3.33
N PHE A 51 -5.37 1.35 -3.57
CA PHE A 51 -5.73 0.40 -4.63
C PHE A 51 -5.63 -1.04 -4.14
N LEU A 52 -6.26 -1.96 -4.85
CA LEU A 52 -6.23 -3.38 -4.54
C LEU A 52 -5.11 -4.09 -5.30
N LEU A 53 -4.36 -4.90 -4.57
CA LEU A 53 -3.47 -5.91 -5.11
C LEU A 53 -4.11 -7.27 -4.87
N ALA A 54 -4.31 -8.06 -5.92
CA ALA A 54 -4.88 -9.39 -5.83
C ALA A 54 -3.89 -10.41 -6.40
N ASP A 55 -3.74 -11.52 -5.71
CA ASP A 55 -3.10 -12.73 -6.23
C ASP A 55 -4.11 -13.89 -6.26
N ASP A 56 -3.63 -15.10 -6.58
CA ASP A 56 -4.48 -16.29 -6.67
C ASP A 56 -5.08 -16.71 -5.31
N SER A 57 -4.58 -16.15 -4.20
CA SER A 57 -4.94 -16.54 -2.83
C SER A 57 -5.80 -15.52 -2.10
N ALA A 58 -5.51 -14.22 -2.25
CA ALA A 58 -6.11 -13.17 -1.46
C ALA A 58 -6.02 -11.79 -2.12
N GLU A 59 -6.84 -10.87 -1.62
CA GLU A 59 -6.76 -9.44 -1.91
C GLU A 59 -6.09 -8.70 -0.75
N CYS A 60 -5.24 -7.74 -1.09
CA CYS A 60 -4.58 -6.83 -0.16
C CYS A 60 -4.79 -5.38 -0.62
N VAL A 61 -5.19 -4.52 0.31
CA VAL A 61 -5.26 -3.07 0.09
C VAL A 61 -3.86 -2.48 0.21
N ILE A 62 -3.44 -1.75 -0.81
CA ILE A 62 -2.21 -0.98 -0.81
C ILE A 62 -2.54 0.48 -0.55
N ASP A 63 -1.91 1.04 0.47
CA ASP A 63 -1.87 2.47 0.75
C ASP A 63 -0.56 3.03 0.18
N PRO A 64 -0.56 3.75 -0.96
CA PRO A 64 0.67 4.20 -1.61
C PRO A 64 1.40 5.31 -0.85
N ASP A 65 0.83 5.83 0.24
CA ASP A 65 1.42 6.93 0.99
C ASP A 65 2.81 6.56 1.54
N GLU A 66 3.74 7.50 1.40
CA GLU A 66 5.17 7.36 1.72
C GLU A 66 5.90 6.17 1.05
N ALA A 67 5.27 5.48 0.09
CA ALA A 67 5.89 4.37 -0.61
C ALA A 67 7.00 4.85 -1.56
N THR A 68 8.13 4.15 -1.55
CA THR A 68 9.12 4.28 -2.63
C THR A 68 8.63 3.50 -3.84
N VAL A 69 8.16 4.22 -4.87
CA VAL A 69 7.58 3.61 -6.07
C VAL A 69 8.58 3.53 -7.22
N ILE A 70 8.79 2.32 -7.73
CA ILE A 70 9.69 2.01 -8.85
C ILE A 70 8.86 1.46 -10.01
N THR A 71 8.50 2.31 -10.95
CA THR A 71 7.70 1.92 -12.12
C THR A 71 8.54 1.62 -13.35
N ARG A 72 8.09 0.65 -14.16
CA ARG A 72 8.55 0.45 -15.53
C ARG A 72 7.97 1.52 -16.46
N GLY A 73 6.71 1.91 -16.24
CA GLY A 73 6.01 2.95 -16.98
C GLY A 73 6.53 4.34 -16.63
N LYS A 74 7.72 4.72 -17.12
CA LYS A 74 8.27 6.08 -17.02
C LYS A 74 8.31 6.72 -18.42
N ARG A 75 7.67 7.87 -18.56
CA ARG A 75 7.66 8.68 -19.79
C ARG A 75 8.27 10.04 -19.52
N VAL A 76 9.08 10.52 -20.46
CA VAL A 76 9.65 11.87 -20.42
C VAL A 76 9.48 12.50 -21.80
N TRP A 77 8.87 13.67 -21.86
CA TRP A 77 8.73 14.43 -23.11
C TRP A 77 8.96 15.92 -22.87
N HIS A 78 9.22 16.65 -23.95
CA HIS A 78 9.51 18.08 -23.91
C HIS A 78 8.48 18.84 -24.72
N ASN A 79 8.08 20.00 -24.24
CA ASN A 79 7.28 20.96 -24.98
C ASN A 79 8.13 22.21 -25.23
N HIS A 80 8.48 22.41 -26.51
CA HIS A 80 9.26 23.54 -26.97
C HIS A 80 8.39 24.69 -27.54
N ALA A 81 7.08 24.48 -27.68
CA ALA A 81 6.15 25.50 -28.15
C ALA A 81 5.84 26.56 -27.07
N ILE A 82 6.14 26.25 -25.82
CA ILE A 82 6.00 27.16 -24.67
C ILE A 82 7.38 27.74 -24.34
N ALA A 83 7.44 29.04 -24.04
CA ALA A 83 8.63 29.72 -23.55
C ALA A 83 8.43 30.13 -22.08
N PRO A 84 9.30 29.69 -21.14
CA PRO A 84 10.44 28.78 -21.31
C PRO A 84 10.01 27.34 -21.66
N PRO A 85 10.87 26.55 -22.35
CA PRO A 85 10.54 25.18 -22.73
C PRO A 85 10.38 24.30 -21.49
N ARG A 86 9.42 23.38 -21.56
CA ARG A 86 9.04 22.51 -20.44
C ARG A 86 9.43 21.06 -20.67
N ARG A 87 9.79 20.38 -19.60
CA ARG A 87 10.01 18.93 -19.52
C ARG A 87 8.93 18.34 -18.62
N TYR A 88 8.28 17.31 -19.11
CA TYR A 88 7.27 16.54 -18.41
C TYR A 88 7.84 15.17 -18.13
N THR A 89 7.76 14.72 -16.88
CA THR A 89 8.07 13.36 -16.46
C THR A 89 6.81 12.77 -15.85
N GLU A 90 6.46 11.58 -16.27
CA GLU A 90 5.30 10.83 -15.78
C GLU A 90 5.76 9.42 -15.42
N ARG A 91 5.29 8.94 -14.28
CA ARG A 91 5.39 7.55 -13.84
C ARG A 91 3.99 7.02 -13.55
N THR A 92 3.70 5.82 -14.01
CA THR A 92 2.39 5.19 -13.76
C THR A 92 2.55 3.71 -13.41
N ILE A 93 1.59 3.20 -12.65
CA ILE A 93 1.29 1.77 -12.50
C ILE A 93 -0.04 1.54 -13.21
N LEU A 94 -0.06 0.68 -14.23
CA LEU A 94 -1.27 0.42 -14.98
C LEU A 94 -2.16 -0.59 -14.25
N GLU A 95 -3.46 -0.53 -14.55
CA GLU A 95 -4.42 -1.53 -14.09
C GLU A 95 -4.05 -2.91 -14.66
N GLY A 96 -3.99 -3.92 -13.78
CA GLY A 96 -3.59 -5.28 -14.14
C GLY A 96 -2.09 -5.48 -14.34
N GLU A 97 -1.25 -4.46 -14.16
CA GLU A 97 0.22 -4.62 -14.19
C GLU A 97 0.69 -5.37 -12.94
N PRO A 98 1.61 -6.35 -13.05
CA PRO A 98 2.16 -7.02 -11.87
C PRO A 98 2.98 -6.04 -11.02
N VAL A 99 2.66 -5.99 -9.73
CA VAL A 99 3.33 -5.14 -8.74
C VAL A 99 3.91 -6.01 -7.63
N TYR A 100 5.19 -5.81 -7.35
CA TYR A 100 5.84 -6.27 -6.13
C TYR A 100 5.65 -5.21 -5.04
N ALA A 101 5.15 -5.62 -3.87
CA ALA A 101 4.94 -4.76 -2.72
C ALA A 101 5.66 -5.31 -1.48
N LEU A 102 6.43 -4.46 -0.81
CA LEU A 102 7.12 -4.77 0.44
C LEU A 102 6.83 -3.67 1.45
N GLY A 103 6.29 -4.00 2.62
CA GLY A 103 5.96 -3.03 3.66
C GLY A 103 5.35 -3.69 4.90
N LEU A 104 4.77 -2.88 5.79
CA LEU A 104 4.12 -3.39 6.99
C LEU A 104 2.74 -3.93 6.63
N PHE A 105 2.58 -5.24 6.77
CA PHE A 105 1.31 -5.92 6.62
C PHE A 105 0.49 -5.85 7.90
N LYS A 106 -0.73 -5.31 7.82
CA LYS A 106 -1.67 -5.21 8.94
C LYS A 106 -3.03 -5.76 8.52
N THR A 107 -3.61 -6.57 9.38
CA THR A 107 -4.99 -7.03 9.20
C THR A 107 -5.93 -6.08 9.92
N VAL A 108 -6.82 -5.42 9.17
CA VAL A 108 -7.83 -4.51 9.71
C VAL A 108 -9.18 -5.23 9.71
N ALA A 109 -9.78 -5.37 10.89
CA ALA A 109 -11.17 -5.82 11.01
C ALA A 109 -12.09 -4.65 10.66
N SER A 110 -12.70 -4.66 9.47
CA SER A 110 -13.69 -3.63 9.11
C SER A 110 -15.04 -4.03 9.68
N VAL A 111 -15.44 -3.35 10.75
CA VAL A 111 -16.83 -3.36 11.24
C VAL A 111 -17.32 -1.93 11.18
N GLU A 112 -18.15 -1.60 10.19
CA GLU A 112 -18.77 -0.28 10.09
C GLU A 112 -19.79 -0.08 11.23
N ASP A 113 -19.74 1.04 11.95
CA ASP A 113 -20.69 1.38 13.02
C ASP A 113 -22.16 1.34 12.59
N ASN A 114 -22.43 1.66 11.32
CA ASN A 114 -23.77 1.58 10.74
C ASN A 114 -24.29 0.13 10.64
N THR A 115 -23.40 -0.84 10.39
CA THR A 115 -23.76 -2.26 10.39
C THR A 115 -24.10 -2.75 11.79
N ILE A 116 -23.40 -2.26 12.82
CA ILE A 116 -23.69 -2.58 14.22
C ILE A 116 -25.11 -2.10 14.59
N ARG A 117 -25.46 -0.84 14.30
CA ARG A 117 -26.79 -0.29 14.59
C ARG A 117 -27.90 -1.06 13.88
N LYS A 118 -27.72 -1.38 12.59
CA LYS A 118 -28.68 -2.19 11.82
C LYS A 118 -28.83 -3.59 12.42
N GLN A 119 -27.73 -4.26 12.79
CA GLN A 119 -27.81 -5.59 13.38
C GLN A 119 -28.41 -5.60 14.79
N VAL A 120 -28.12 -4.61 15.62
CA VAL A 120 -28.81 -4.42 16.91
C VAL A 120 -30.31 -4.25 16.69
N SER A 121 -30.72 -3.46 15.70
CA SER A 121 -32.15 -3.29 15.39
C SER A 121 -32.83 -4.59 14.93
N LEU A 122 -32.12 -5.43 14.16
CA LEU A 122 -32.64 -6.72 13.70
C LEU A 122 -32.72 -7.73 14.85
N LYS A 123 -31.70 -7.79 15.72
CA LYS A 123 -31.69 -8.66 16.91
C LYS A 123 -32.79 -8.28 17.90
N LEU A 124 -33.02 -6.98 18.10
CA LEU A 124 -34.13 -6.49 18.91
C LEU A 124 -35.50 -6.83 18.29
N ARG A 125 -35.62 -6.84 16.97
CA ARG A 125 -36.86 -7.27 16.28
C ARG A 125 -37.11 -8.77 16.42
N GLU A 126 -36.07 -9.58 16.30
CA GLU A 126 -36.12 -11.03 16.56
C GLU A 126 -36.62 -11.28 17.99
N TRP A 127 -36.05 -10.61 18.98
CA TRP A 127 -36.44 -10.76 20.38
C TRP A 127 -37.84 -10.24 20.70
N LYS A 128 -38.30 -9.21 19.97
CA LYS A 128 -39.69 -8.72 20.08
C LYS A 128 -40.72 -9.71 19.52
N ASN A 129 -40.36 -10.51 18.51
CA ASN A 129 -41.25 -11.55 17.99
C ASN A 129 -41.44 -12.71 19.00
N ASP A 130 -40.47 -12.93 19.88
CA ASP A 130 -40.52 -13.91 20.99
C ASP A 130 -40.86 -13.26 22.34
N GLN A 131 -41.99 -12.54 22.40
CA GLN A 131 -42.38 -11.72 23.56
C GLN A 131 -42.43 -12.50 24.89
N ASN A 132 -42.78 -13.79 24.85
CA ASN A 132 -42.78 -14.66 26.04
C ASN A 132 -41.38 -14.95 26.60
N GLN A 133 -40.35 -15.06 25.75
CA GLN A 133 -38.97 -15.24 26.22
C GLN A 133 -38.38 -13.95 26.77
N LEU A 134 -38.82 -12.80 26.23
CA LEU A 134 -38.37 -11.49 26.66
C LEU A 134 -38.85 -11.19 28.10
N LEU A 135 -40.12 -11.46 28.37
CA LEU A 135 -40.71 -11.35 29.71
C LEU A 135 -39.97 -12.28 30.69
N GLN A 136 -39.81 -13.58 30.38
CA GLN A 136 -39.09 -14.50 31.28
C GLN A 136 -37.64 -14.10 31.62
N ARG A 137 -36.95 -13.37 30.73
CA ARG A 137 -35.55 -12.98 30.94
C ARG A 137 -35.35 -11.63 31.60
N TYR A 138 -36.27 -10.69 31.38
CA TYR A 138 -36.06 -9.29 31.73
C TYR A 138 -37.12 -8.72 32.67
N ASP A 139 -38.31 -9.32 32.76
CA ASP A 139 -39.37 -8.96 33.71
C ASP A 139 -38.97 -9.42 35.12
N THR A 140 -38.43 -8.50 35.90
CA THR A 140 -37.87 -8.77 37.23
C THR A 140 -38.91 -8.59 38.33
N ASP A 141 -39.88 -7.68 38.12
CA ASP A 141 -40.97 -7.39 39.04
C ASP A 141 -42.25 -8.21 38.78
N ARG A 142 -42.27 -9.00 37.70
CA ARG A 142 -43.34 -9.93 37.29
C ARG A 142 -44.67 -9.23 37.06
N ASP A 143 -44.63 -7.99 36.59
CA ASP A 143 -45.83 -7.20 36.31
C ASP A 143 -46.44 -7.53 34.93
N GLY A 144 -45.76 -8.34 34.12
CA GLY A 144 -46.21 -8.76 32.80
C GLY A 144 -45.98 -7.73 31.69
N GLU A 145 -45.37 -6.59 32.00
CA GLU A 145 -44.91 -5.57 31.07
C GLU A 145 -43.38 -5.44 31.15
N ILE A 146 -42.77 -4.64 30.26
CA ILE A 146 -41.32 -4.39 30.33
C ILE A 146 -41.12 -2.91 30.54
N SER A 147 -40.63 -2.57 31.73
CA SER A 147 -40.36 -1.19 32.10
C SER A 147 -39.21 -0.60 31.28
N ALA A 148 -39.12 0.74 31.25
CA ALA A 148 -38.04 1.44 30.54
C ALA A 148 -36.63 1.04 31.02
N LYS A 149 -36.47 0.67 32.30
CA LYS A 149 -35.19 0.21 32.86
C LYS A 149 -34.83 -1.21 32.40
N GLU A 150 -35.80 -2.11 32.34
CA GLU A 150 -35.61 -3.48 31.86
C GLU A 150 -35.37 -3.51 30.36
N TRP A 151 -36.02 -2.61 29.62
CA TRP A 151 -35.78 -2.42 28.19
C TRP A 151 -34.36 -1.92 27.90
N GLN A 152 -33.82 -1.04 28.74
CA GLN A 152 -32.44 -0.57 28.60
C GLN A 152 -31.42 -1.71 28.82
N LYS A 153 -31.71 -2.64 29.74
CA LYS A 153 -30.90 -3.85 29.97
C LYS A 153 -30.98 -4.82 28.78
N ALA A 154 -32.16 -5.02 28.22
CA ALA A 154 -32.33 -5.81 27.00
C ALA A 154 -31.57 -5.19 25.82
N GLN A 155 -31.58 -3.86 25.68
CA GLN A 155 -30.83 -3.15 24.65
C GLN A 155 -29.31 -3.27 24.83
N SER A 156 -28.80 -3.19 26.08
CA SER A 156 -27.37 -3.39 26.35
C SER A 156 -26.94 -4.82 26.04
N ASP A 157 -27.76 -5.81 26.40
CA ASP A 157 -27.48 -7.23 26.12
C ASP A 157 -27.54 -7.55 24.62
N ALA A 158 -28.50 -6.96 23.89
CA ALA A 158 -28.57 -7.06 22.43
C ALA A 158 -27.31 -6.47 21.78
N THR A 159 -26.84 -5.33 22.28
CA THR A 159 -25.62 -4.68 21.79
C THR A 159 -24.39 -5.55 22.05
N LEU A 160 -24.29 -6.17 23.24
CA LEU A 160 -23.22 -7.09 23.58
C LEU A 160 -23.24 -8.36 22.73
N ALA A 161 -24.42 -8.94 22.48
CA ALA A 161 -24.57 -10.12 21.63
C ALA A 161 -24.18 -9.85 20.18
N VAL A 162 -24.65 -8.73 19.61
CA VAL A 162 -24.29 -8.31 18.24
C VAL A 162 -22.79 -8.02 18.13
N LYS A 163 -22.18 -7.38 19.14
CA LYS A 163 -20.72 -7.18 19.16
C LYS A 163 -19.94 -8.50 19.18
N ARG A 164 -20.41 -9.54 19.89
CA ARG A 164 -19.78 -10.88 19.85
C ARG A 164 -19.93 -11.53 18.47
N ASP A 165 -21.14 -11.55 17.93
CA ASP A 165 -21.42 -12.17 16.62
C ASP A 165 -20.63 -11.49 15.50
N ILE A 166 -20.54 -10.16 15.55
CA ILE A 166 -19.69 -9.37 14.66
C ILE A 166 -18.22 -9.67 14.93
N GLY A 167 -17.76 -9.78 16.17
CA GLY A 167 -16.38 -10.18 16.47
C GLY A 167 -16.02 -11.54 15.84
N HIS A 168 -16.95 -12.49 15.84
CA HIS A 168 -16.78 -13.78 15.16
C HIS A 168 -16.81 -13.66 13.63
N ARG A 169 -17.69 -12.82 13.05
CA ARG A 169 -17.77 -12.59 11.60
C ARG A 169 -16.67 -11.68 11.06
N ALA A 170 -16.15 -10.77 11.86
CA ALA A 170 -15.03 -9.89 11.52
C ALA A 170 -13.73 -10.68 11.37
N LYS A 171 -13.61 -11.83 12.05
CA LYS A 171 -12.55 -12.82 11.75
C LYS A 171 -12.65 -13.39 10.33
N MET A 172 -13.85 -13.42 9.73
CA MET A 172 -14.07 -13.98 8.38
C MET A 172 -13.90 -12.94 7.27
N LYS A 173 -14.00 -11.64 7.57
CA LYS A 173 -13.90 -10.55 6.58
C LYS A 173 -12.80 -9.55 6.97
N GLN A 174 -11.64 -10.11 7.28
CA GLN A 174 -10.42 -9.38 7.56
C GLN A 174 -9.95 -8.70 6.27
N LEU A 175 -9.74 -7.37 6.31
CA LEU A 175 -9.15 -6.64 5.20
C LEU A 175 -7.65 -6.57 5.43
N SER A 176 -6.88 -7.26 4.61
CA SER A 176 -5.43 -7.18 4.63
C SER A 176 -4.98 -5.85 4.01
N MET A 177 -4.17 -5.08 4.73
CA MET A 177 -3.68 -3.78 4.29
C MET A 177 -2.16 -3.71 4.44
N LEU A 178 -1.50 -3.14 3.44
CA LEU A 178 -0.07 -2.93 3.41
C LEU A 178 0.21 -1.43 3.38
N ARG A 179 1.05 -0.96 4.30
CA ARG A 179 1.33 0.46 4.52
C ARG A 179 2.77 0.69 4.98
N VAL A 180 3.14 1.97 5.10
CA VAL A 180 4.41 2.37 5.71
C VAL A 180 4.54 1.87 7.15
N SER A 181 5.74 1.42 7.51
CA SER A 181 6.07 1.00 8.86
C SER A 181 6.42 2.20 9.74
N PRO A 182 6.01 2.23 11.03
CA PRO A 182 6.46 3.25 11.98
C PRO A 182 7.99 3.23 12.22
N HIS A 183 8.66 2.12 11.92
CA HIS A 183 10.10 1.97 12.09
C HIS A 183 10.85 2.37 10.82
N LYS A 184 11.70 3.41 10.92
CA LYS A 184 12.51 3.92 9.79
C LYS A 184 13.42 2.89 9.11
N SER A 185 13.74 1.78 9.77
CA SER A 185 14.59 0.71 9.23
C SER A 185 13.85 -0.26 8.30
N GLN A 186 12.52 -0.17 8.22
CA GLN A 186 11.70 -1.04 7.37
C GLN A 186 11.27 -0.27 6.12
N PRO A 187 11.85 -0.58 4.95
CA PRO A 187 11.52 0.14 3.73
C PRO A 187 10.10 -0.21 3.28
N TYR A 188 9.40 0.79 2.74
CA TYR A 188 8.12 0.60 2.07
C TYR A 188 8.30 0.81 0.56
N ILE A 189 8.18 -0.26 -0.22
CA ILE A 189 8.54 -0.27 -1.64
C ILE A 189 7.40 -0.88 -2.46
N LEU A 190 7.04 -0.18 -3.54
CA LEU A 190 6.18 -0.69 -4.60
C LEU A 190 6.98 -0.73 -5.90
N SER A 191 6.99 -1.84 -6.62
CA SER A 191 7.72 -1.93 -7.89
C SER A 191 6.98 -2.72 -8.96
N THR A 192 6.88 -2.17 -10.17
CA THR A 192 6.43 -2.94 -11.35
C THR A 192 7.60 -3.58 -12.10
N VAL A 193 8.82 -3.44 -11.59
CA VAL A 193 10.00 -4.10 -12.15
C VAL A 193 10.23 -5.39 -11.37
N PRO A 194 10.23 -6.57 -12.02
CA PRO A 194 10.42 -7.82 -11.31
C PRO A 194 11.85 -7.92 -10.75
N GLU A 195 11.96 -8.25 -9.46
CA GLU A 195 13.19 -8.36 -8.68
C GLU A 195 14.25 -9.28 -9.31
N HIS A 196 13.83 -10.35 -9.99
CA HIS A 196 14.74 -11.34 -10.60
C HIS A 196 15.69 -10.72 -11.64
N LYS A 197 15.31 -9.59 -12.26
CA LYS A 197 16.17 -8.89 -13.22
C LYS A 197 17.27 -8.07 -12.56
N LEU A 198 17.09 -7.61 -11.32
CA LEU A 198 18.14 -6.92 -10.57
C LEU A 198 19.14 -7.90 -9.97
N VAL A 199 18.68 -9.03 -9.43
CA VAL A 199 19.53 -10.01 -8.74
C VAL A 199 20.51 -10.72 -9.69
N SER A 200 20.11 -11.04 -10.93
CA SER A 200 20.97 -11.81 -11.85
C SER A 200 22.30 -11.10 -12.20
N ARG A 201 22.32 -9.77 -12.25
CA ARG A 201 23.53 -8.99 -12.55
C ARG A 201 24.51 -8.99 -11.39
N TYR A 202 24.01 -8.94 -10.16
CA TYR A 202 24.83 -9.02 -8.95
C TYR A 202 25.38 -10.43 -8.75
N GLN A 203 24.58 -11.46 -9.00
CA GLN A 203 25.05 -12.85 -8.93
C GLN A 203 26.21 -13.11 -9.90
N ARG A 204 26.15 -12.61 -11.14
CA ARG A 204 27.27 -12.75 -12.09
C ARG A 204 28.55 -12.04 -11.62
N ARG A 205 28.43 -10.84 -11.05
CA ARG A 205 29.58 -10.13 -10.48
C ARG A 205 30.17 -10.85 -9.26
N ALA A 206 29.32 -11.41 -8.41
CA ALA A 206 29.74 -12.20 -7.26
C ALA A 206 30.47 -13.48 -7.69
N VAL A 207 29.94 -14.20 -8.69
CA VAL A 207 30.61 -15.38 -9.26
C VAL A 207 31.95 -15.02 -9.90
N LEU A 208 32.02 -13.93 -10.68
CA LEU A 208 33.28 -13.46 -11.26
C LEU A 208 34.31 -13.08 -10.19
N ALA A 209 33.88 -12.39 -9.13
CA ALA A 209 34.75 -12.05 -8.01
C ALA A 209 35.23 -13.29 -7.25
N MET A 210 34.36 -14.29 -7.07
CA MET A 210 34.70 -15.56 -6.43
C MET A 210 35.72 -16.36 -7.25
N ILE A 211 35.54 -16.46 -8.57
CA ILE A 211 36.50 -17.09 -9.48
C ILE A 211 37.85 -16.35 -9.43
N GLY A 212 37.81 -15.01 -9.46
CA GLY A 212 39.01 -14.18 -9.36
C GLY A 212 39.77 -14.35 -8.04
N PHE A 213 39.05 -14.43 -6.92
CA PHE A 213 39.65 -14.69 -5.61
C PHE A 213 40.31 -16.08 -5.54
N MET A 214 39.63 -17.10 -6.08
CA MET A 214 40.12 -18.47 -6.05
C MET A 214 41.33 -18.67 -6.96
N SER A 215 41.37 -18.03 -8.13
CA SER A 215 42.54 -18.07 -9.02
C SER A 215 43.75 -17.35 -8.42
N LEU A 216 43.54 -16.20 -7.79
CA LEU A 216 44.61 -15.47 -7.11
C LEU A 216 45.19 -16.28 -5.94
N GLY A 217 44.32 -16.91 -5.15
CA GLY A 217 44.74 -17.80 -4.05
C GLY A 217 45.55 -19.00 -4.55
N ALA A 218 45.11 -19.65 -5.63
CA ALA A 218 45.83 -20.76 -6.24
C ALA A 218 47.21 -20.35 -6.78
N MET A 219 47.30 -19.19 -7.46
CA MET A 219 48.59 -18.63 -7.91
C MET A 219 49.53 -18.36 -6.73
N LEU A 220 49.01 -17.86 -5.62
CA LEU A 220 49.80 -17.53 -4.43
C LEU A 220 50.34 -18.80 -3.76
N VAL A 221 49.52 -19.84 -3.62
CA VAL A 221 49.96 -21.16 -3.13
C VAL A 221 51.00 -21.78 -4.05
N TRP A 222 50.79 -21.71 -5.37
CA TRP A 222 51.75 -22.21 -6.36
C TRP A 222 53.10 -21.50 -6.27
N ALA A 223 53.10 -20.16 -6.15
CA ALA A 223 54.31 -19.37 -6.01
C ALA A 223 55.08 -19.67 -4.72
N ILE A 224 54.38 -19.89 -3.59
CA ILE A 224 55.01 -20.30 -2.33
C ILE A 224 55.65 -21.69 -2.47
N ASN A 225 54.96 -22.64 -3.11
CA ASN A 225 55.49 -23.99 -3.32
C ASN A 225 56.74 -23.99 -4.22
N GLN A 226 56.75 -23.21 -5.30
CA GLN A 226 57.95 -23.04 -6.16
C GLN A 226 59.14 -22.47 -5.39
N ARG A 227 58.91 -21.56 -4.44
CA ARG A 227 59.96 -20.97 -3.62
C ARG A 227 60.51 -21.89 -2.53
N LEU A 228 59.75 -22.90 -2.09
CA LEU A 228 60.18 -23.88 -1.09
C LEU A 228 60.94 -25.07 -1.70
N VAL A 229 60.85 -25.27 -3.01
CA VAL A 229 61.50 -26.37 -3.75
C VAL A 229 62.88 -25.96 -4.30
N MET A 230 63.20 -24.67 -4.33
CA MET A 230 64.56 -24.14 -4.56
C MET A 230 65.31 -23.97 -3.25
#